data_AF-A0A2R6E5X0-F1
#
_entry.id   AF-A0A2R6E5X0-F1
#
_cell.length_a   1.000
_cell.length_b   1.000
_cell.length_c   1.000
_cell.angle_alpha   90.00
_cell.angle_beta   90.00
_cell.angle_gamma   90.00
#
_symmetry.space_group_name_H-M   'P 1'
#
loop_
_entity.id
_entity.type
_entity.pdbx_description
1 polymer ?
#
loop_
_entity_poly.entity_id
_entity_poly.type
_entity_poly.pdbx_seq_one_letter_code
_entity_poly.pdbx_strand_id
1 'polypeptide(L)' 'MTEISQSIRGDGLVRRYDYEAESLVVADLGPVQGSVDLVDGTAIVVVDGDHHELDVPEGASRAFMTNGIVTVEVEG' A
#
# COMPACT_ATOMS: atom_id res chain seq x y z
N MET A 1 -6.60 16.74 -16.45
CA MET A 1 -6.03 17.26 -15.20
C MET A 1 -6.31 16.20 -14.16
N THR A 2 -5.37 15.30 -13.90
CA THR A 2 -5.56 14.29 -12.86
C THR A 2 -5.03 14.90 -11.57
N GLU A 3 -5.94 15.27 -10.68
CA GLU A 3 -5.60 15.76 -9.35
C GLU A 3 -4.89 14.65 -8.58
N ILE A 4 -3.67 14.93 -8.13
CA ILE A 4 -2.86 14.04 -7.31
C ILE A 4 -3.27 14.30 -5.86
N SER A 5 -4.27 13.57 -5.37
CA SER A 5 -4.66 13.66 -3.96
C SER A 5 -3.70 12.84 -3.09
N GLN A 6 -2.70 13.57 -2.61
CA GLN A 6 -2.01 13.54 -1.32
C GLN A 6 -2.01 12.26 -0.45
N SER A 7 -0.76 11.83 -0.19
CA SER A 7 -0.19 11.33 1.06
C SER A 7 -0.80 10.09 1.73
N ILE A 8 -0.21 8.93 1.41
CA ILE A 8 -0.08 7.86 2.41
C ILE A 8 0.90 8.37 3.46
N ARG A 9 0.42 8.70 4.66
CA ARG A 9 1.28 9.07 5.79
C ARG A 9 1.84 7.81 6.42
N GLY A 10 3.01 7.39 5.98
CA GLY A 10 3.88 6.45 6.66
C GLY A 10 5.33 6.83 6.38
N ASP A 11 6.24 6.59 7.33
CA ASP A 11 7.69 6.89 7.20
C ASP A 11 8.41 6.13 6.06
N GLY A 12 7.67 5.40 5.21
CA GLY A 12 8.18 4.60 4.09
C GLY A 12 8.17 5.33 2.75
N LEU A 13 9.14 5.00 1.89
CA LEU A 13 9.23 5.52 0.53
C LEU A 13 8.09 4.94 -0.32
N VAL A 14 7.07 5.76 -0.65
CA VAL A 14 5.95 5.34 -1.50
C VAL A 14 6.31 5.46 -2.98
N ARG A 15 6.26 4.36 -3.74
CA ARG A 15 6.41 4.35 -5.21
C ARG A 15 5.14 3.84 -5.86
N ARG A 16 4.63 4.55 -6.85
CA ARG A 16 3.46 4.14 -7.65
C ARG A 16 3.91 3.79 -9.07
N TYR A 17 3.45 2.65 -9.57
CA TYR A 17 3.64 2.20 -10.94
C TYR A 17 2.27 2.07 -11.60
N ASP A 18 2.01 2.83 -12.66
CA ASP A 18 0.80 2.70 -13.46
C ASP A 18 1.08 1.74 -14.62
N TYR A 19 0.41 0.59 -14.64
CA TYR A 19 0.36 -0.30 -15.80
C TYR A 19 -0.95 -0.04 -16.56
N GLU A 20 -1.00 -0.35 -17.87
CA GLU A 20 -2.07 0.07 -18.79
C GLU A 20 -3.50 -0.41 -18.40
N ALA A 21 -3.64 -1.33 -17.44
CA ALA A 21 -4.92 -1.80 -16.91
C ALA A 21 -4.98 -1.90 -15.36
N GLU A 22 -3.86 -1.72 -14.65
CA GLU A 22 -3.74 -1.96 -13.20
C GLU A 22 -2.75 -0.95 -12.60
N SER A 23 -3.12 -0.29 -11.50
CA SER A 23 -2.20 0.59 -10.76
C SER A 23 -1.63 -0.14 -9.55
N LEU A 24 -0.32 -0.03 -9.34
CA LEU A 24 0.38 -0.65 -8.21
C LEU A 24 0.90 0.45 -7.28
N VAL A 25 0.49 0.39 -6.02
CA VAL A 25 1.01 1.24 -4.94
C VAL A 25 1.94 0.42 -4.07
N VAL A 26 3.16 0.90 -3.87
CA VAL A 26 4.20 0.20 -3.11
C VAL A 26 4.69 1.09 -1.97
N ALA A 27 4.73 0.54 -0.76
CA ALA A 27 5.33 1.15 0.42
C ALA A 27 6.47 0.27 0.95
N ASP A 28 7.65 0.87 1.16
CA ASP A 28 8.83 0.19 1.71
C ASP A 28 8.96 0.50 3.21
N LEU A 29 8.89 -0.55 4.04
CA LEU A 29 9.03 -0.46 5.50
C LEU A 29 10.43 -0.88 5.98
N GLY A 30 11.38 -1.05 5.08
CA GLY A 30 12.72 -1.57 5.39
C GLY A 30 12.72 -3.10 5.57
N PRO A 31 13.83 -3.68 6.06
CA PRO A 31 14.01 -5.14 6.11
C PRO A 31 13.25 -5.79 7.29
N VAL A 32 11.92 -5.68 7.29
CA VAL A 32 11.03 -6.24 8.31
C VAL A 32 10.17 -7.37 7.74
N GLN A 33 9.70 -8.25 8.62
CA GLN A 33 8.69 -9.26 8.27
C GLN A 33 7.36 -8.87 8.91
N GLY A 34 6.29 -9.14 8.19
CA GLY A 34 4.95 -8.75 8.63
C GLY A 34 3.86 -9.33 7.75
N SER A 35 2.65 -8.88 8.01
CA SER A 35 1.47 -9.18 7.22
C SER A 35 0.74 -7.90 6.84
N VAL A 36 -0.03 -7.97 5.76
CA VAL A 36 -0.95 -6.90 5.38
C VAL A 36 -2.31 -7.48 5.07
N ASP A 37 -3.35 -6.81 5.55
CA ASP A 37 -4.75 -7.10 5.23
C ASP A 37 -5.39 -5.85 4.62
N LEU A 38 -6.22 -6.05 3.60
CA LEU A 38 -6.99 -4.97 2.99
C LEU A 38 -8.43 -5.01 3.50
N VAL A 39 -8.87 -3.93 4.14
CA VAL A 39 -10.21 -3.81 4.73
C VAL A 39 -10.77 -2.43 4.40
N ASP A 40 -11.88 -2.40 3.68
CA ASP A 40 -12.70 -1.19 3.42
C ASP A 40 -11.90 0.05 2.97
N GLY A 41 -10.97 -0.12 2.02
CA GLY A 41 -10.15 0.99 1.51
C GLY A 41 -8.95 1.35 2.41
N THR A 42 -8.62 0.52 3.38
CA THR A 42 -7.45 0.67 4.25
C THR A 42 -6.60 -0.60 4.22
N ALA A 43 -5.30 -0.46 4.00
CA ALA A 43 -4.33 -1.53 4.19
C ALA A 43 -3.79 -1.49 5.63
N ILE A 44 -4.06 -2.55 6.39
CA ILE A 44 -3.61 -2.73 7.77
C ILE A 44 -2.34 -3.57 7.73
N VAL A 45 -1.22 -2.98 8.12
CA VAL A 45 0.09 -3.64 8.14
C VAL A 45 0.48 -3.94 9.57
N VAL A 46 0.90 -5.17 9.84
CA VAL A 46 1.38 -5.60 11.15
C VAL A 46 2.85 -6.00 11.04
N VAL A 47 3.72 -5.32 11.79
CA VAL A 47 5.16 -5.56 11.86
C VAL A 47 5.60 -5.47 13.32
N ASP A 48 6.43 -6.42 13.76
CA ASP A 48 6.99 -6.45 15.13
C ASP A 48 5.95 -6.32 16.28
N GLY A 49 4.69 -6.67 16.02
CA GLY A 49 3.59 -6.58 16.98
C GLY A 49 2.87 -5.23 17.01
N ASP A 50 3.34 -4.25 16.24
CA ASP A 50 2.70 -2.97 16.01
C ASP A 50 1.86 -3.00 14.74
N HIS A 51 0.78 -2.22 14.73
CA HIS A 51 -0.08 -2.05 13.56
C HIS A 51 0.05 -0.64 12.96
N HIS A 52 0.01 -0.57 11.64
CA HIS A 52 0.00 0.65 10.87
C HIS A 52 -1.17 0.61 9.89
N GLU A 53 -1.88 1.72 9.77
CA GLU A 53 -2.98 1.86 8.82
C GLU A 53 -2.53 2.76 7.67
N LEU A 54 -2.72 2.27 6.46
CA LEU A 54 -2.39 2.98 5.22
C LEU A 54 -3.68 3.19 4.43
N ASP A 55 -4.04 4.44 4.20
CA ASP A 55 -5.10 4.77 3.25
C ASP A 55 -4.67 4.34 1.85
N VAL A 56 -5.54 3.59 1.16
CA VAL A 56 -5.27 3.14 -0.21
C VAL A 56 -6.23 3.80 -1.20
N PRO A 57 -5.84 3.91 -2.48
CA PRO A 57 -6.74 4.43 -3.50
C PRO A 57 -8.04 3.63 -3.59
N GLU A 58 -9.13 4.30 -3.97
CA GLU A 58 -10.36 3.62 -4.37
C GLU A 58 -10.08 2.61 -5.49
N GLY A 59 -10.75 1.45 -5.44
CA GLY A 59 -10.50 0.34 -6.37
C GLY A 59 -9.38 -0.60 -5.95
N ALA A 60 -8.80 -0.43 -4.75
CA ALA A 60 -7.88 -1.41 -4.19
C ALA A 60 -8.56 -2.79 -4.07
N SER A 61 -8.00 -3.79 -4.73
CA SER A 61 -8.56 -5.14 -4.82
C SER A 61 -7.78 -6.15 -4.01
N ARG A 62 -6.46 -5.92 -3.86
CA ARG A 62 -5.57 -6.85 -3.16
C ARG A 62 -4.38 -6.11 -2.54
N ALA A 63 -3.96 -6.57 -1.37
CA ALA A 63 -2.72 -6.16 -0.74
C ALA A 63 -1.88 -7.40 -0.36
N PHE A 64 -0.56 -7.30 -0.49
CA PHE A 64 0.37 -8.33 -0.04
C PHE A 64 1.70 -7.71 0.37
N MET A 65 2.43 -8.40 1.25
CA MET A 65 3.71 -7.94 1.78
C MET A 65 4.81 -8.94 1.45
N THR A 66 5.99 -8.47 1.05
CA THR A 66 7.15 -9.32 0.78
C THR A 66 8.43 -8.61 1.24
N ASN A 67 9.12 -9.20 2.22
CA ASN A 67 10.40 -8.70 2.76
C ASN A 67 10.35 -7.20 3.11
N GLY A 68 9.28 -6.75 3.75
CA GLY A 68 9.13 -5.35 4.15
C GLY A 68 8.48 -4.44 3.12
N ILE A 69 8.25 -4.93 1.91
CA ILE A 69 7.59 -4.17 0.85
C ILE A 69 6.11 -4.53 0.83
N VAL A 70 5.26 -3.54 1.09
CA VAL A 70 3.81 -3.65 0.97
C VAL A 70 3.41 -3.23 -0.44
N THR A 71 2.67 -4.08 -1.12
CA THR A 71 2.16 -3.85 -2.46
C THR A 71 0.64 -3.90 -2.43
N VAL A 72 0.00 -2.89 -3.01
CA VAL A 72 -1.44 -2.79 -3.17
C VAL A 72 -1.76 -2.68 -4.66
N GLU A 73 -2.59 -3.59 -5.14
CA GLU A 73 -3.14 -3.59 -6.49
C GLU A 73 -4.46 -2.84 -6.52
N VAL A 74 -4.60 -1.97 -7.51
CA VAL A 74 -5.77 -1.13 -7.73
C VAL A 74 -6.31 -1.39 -9.12
N GLU A 75 -7.57 -1.83 -9.19
CA GLU A 75 -8.31 -2.00 -10.43
C GLU A 75 -8.75 -0.62 -10.93
N GLY A 76 -8.54 -0.37 -12.24
CA GLY A 76 -8.87 0.90 -12.91
C GLY A 76 -10.25 0.93 -13.56
#